data_AF-A0A6P2EZC5-F1
#
_entry.id   AF-A0A6P2EZC5-F1
#
_cell.length_a   1.000
_cell.length_b   1.000
_cell.length_c   1.000
_cell.angle_alpha   90.00
_cell.angle_beta   90.00
_cell.angle_gamma   90.00
#
_symmetry.space_group_name_H-M   'P 1'
#
loop_
_entity.id
_entity.type
_entity.pdbx_description
1 polymer ?
#
loop_
_entity_poly.entity_id
_entity_poly.type
_entity_poly.pdbx_seq_one_letter_code
_entity_poly.pdbx_strand_id
1 'polypeptide(L)'
;MSRIRAEARELGFSQIGIAGVDLSSAEEGLAQWLAQGFHGEMHYMAAHGKRRARPAELVPGTASVITARMDYLPRGTPDDWQAIEFDRLRHPGEAIVSVYARGRDYHKVMRGRLQRLAERIAEAVGPFGHRVFTDSAPVLEAELASRSGQGWRGKHTLVLDREAGSMFFLGEIYVDMALPASAPVSAHCGSCSACIDVCPTRAIVAPYRLDARRCISYLTIEHAGPIPLELRPLIGNRIYGCDDCQLICPWNKFAKKSALPDFDARDGLSGRQLGELFAWSEEDFLRFTEGSAIRRIGHERWLRNIAVALGNALRAGRREARDALVTRRNDPSALVREHVEWALAQAD
;
A
#
# COMPACT_ATOMS: atom_id res chain seq x y z
N MET A 1 -18.72 -12.86 20.31
CA MET A 1 -18.40 -12.49 18.90
C MET A 1 -19.36 -11.49 18.27
N SER A 2 -20.68 -11.64 18.37
CA SER A 2 -21.65 -10.68 17.78
C SER A 2 -21.47 -9.24 18.30
N ARG A 3 -21.32 -9.06 19.61
CA ARG A 3 -21.05 -7.77 20.25
C ARG A 3 -19.77 -7.10 19.73
N ILE A 4 -18.65 -7.83 19.72
CA ILE A 4 -17.35 -7.34 19.22
C ILE A 4 -17.46 -6.91 17.75
N ARG A 5 -18.21 -7.65 16.91
CA ARG A 5 -18.46 -7.26 15.51
C ARG A 5 -19.23 -5.95 15.40
N ALA A 6 -20.23 -5.72 16.27
CA ALA A 6 -20.97 -4.46 16.30
C ALA A 6 -20.07 -3.29 16.72
N GLU A 7 -19.30 -3.46 17.80
CA GLU A 7 -18.36 -2.44 18.28
C GLU A 7 -17.27 -2.12 17.25
N ALA A 8 -16.76 -3.13 16.53
CA ALA A 8 -15.80 -2.91 15.45
C ALA A 8 -16.40 -2.09 14.29
N ARG A 9 -17.66 -2.32 13.93
CA ARG A 9 -18.35 -1.54 12.90
C ARG A 9 -18.54 -0.08 13.30
N GLU A 10 -18.87 0.18 14.56
CA GLU A 10 -18.93 1.56 15.08
C GLU A 10 -17.59 2.29 15.00
N LEU A 11 -16.48 1.55 15.11
CA LEU A 11 -15.13 2.09 14.94
C LEU A 11 -14.71 2.21 13.47
N GLY A 12 -15.57 1.85 12.52
CA GLY A 12 -15.34 1.98 11.08
C GLY A 12 -14.69 0.75 10.43
N PHE A 13 -14.50 -0.37 11.14
CA PHE A 13 -14.06 -1.62 10.51
C PHE A 13 -15.20 -2.27 9.75
N SER A 14 -15.00 -2.59 8.48
CA SER A 14 -16.02 -3.23 7.65
C SER A 14 -16.22 -4.70 8.01
N GLN A 15 -15.16 -5.37 8.48
CA GLN A 15 -15.23 -6.75 8.94
C GLN A 15 -14.11 -7.07 9.94
N ILE A 16 -14.42 -7.93 10.91
CA ILE A 16 -13.42 -8.64 11.72
C ILE A 16 -13.56 -10.16 11.57
N GLY A 17 -12.45 -10.85 11.77
CA GLY A 17 -12.34 -12.30 11.75
C GLY A 17 -11.34 -12.80 12.79
N ILE A 18 -11.37 -14.10 13.08
CA ILE A 18 -10.43 -14.73 14.02
C ILE A 18 -9.55 -15.71 13.25
N ALA A 19 -8.24 -15.52 13.31
CA ALA A 19 -7.24 -16.48 12.85
C ALA A 19 -6.61 -17.22 14.03
N GLY A 20 -6.25 -18.49 13.81
CA GLY A 20 -5.31 -19.21 14.66
C GLY A 20 -3.89 -18.66 14.53
N VAL A 21 -3.00 -19.16 15.38
CA VAL A 21 -1.60 -18.69 15.46
C VAL A 21 -0.60 -19.52 14.67
N ASP A 22 -0.99 -20.71 14.20
CA ASP A 22 -0.13 -21.52 13.34
C ASP A 22 -0.11 -20.94 11.92
N LEU A 23 1.02 -20.35 11.53
CA LEU A 23 1.30 -19.87 10.18
C LEU A 23 2.46 -20.63 9.52
N SER A 24 2.80 -21.82 10.02
CA SER A 24 3.96 -22.60 9.59
C SER A 24 4.01 -22.84 8.07
N SER A 25 2.86 -23.06 7.43
CA SER A 25 2.78 -23.26 5.98
C SER A 25 3.13 -22.03 5.14
N ALA A 26 3.18 -20.83 5.74
CA ALA A 26 3.63 -19.61 5.07
C ALA A 26 5.15 -19.38 5.18
N GLU A 27 5.86 -20.10 6.07
CA GLU A 27 7.30 -19.91 6.29
C GLU A 27 8.11 -20.20 5.03
N GLU A 28 7.76 -21.27 4.30
CA GLU A 28 8.52 -21.69 3.11
C GLU A 28 8.42 -20.65 2.00
N GLY A 29 7.22 -20.15 1.70
CA GLY A 29 7.01 -19.12 0.69
C GLY A 29 7.77 -17.83 1.00
N LEU A 30 7.78 -17.41 2.28
CA LEU A 30 8.58 -16.27 2.73
C LEU A 30 10.08 -16.53 2.56
N ALA A 31 10.58 -17.70 2.98
CA ALA A 31 11.99 -18.06 2.86
C ALA A 31 12.46 -18.08 1.40
N GLN A 32 11.66 -18.66 0.50
CA GLN A 32 11.95 -18.67 -0.93
C GLN A 32 11.98 -17.25 -1.53
N TRP A 33 11.05 -16.38 -1.13
CA TRP A 33 10.99 -15.00 -1.58
C TRP A 33 12.20 -14.17 -1.09
N LEU A 34 12.62 -14.38 0.16
CA LEU A 34 13.82 -13.78 0.73
C LEU A 34 15.09 -14.28 0.02
N ALA A 35 15.21 -15.59 -0.22
CA ALA A 35 16.36 -16.21 -0.88
C ALA A 35 16.55 -15.72 -2.34
N GLN A 36 15.45 -15.39 -3.02
CA GLN A 36 15.50 -14.78 -4.37
C GLN A 36 15.85 -13.29 -4.36
N GLY A 37 15.99 -12.67 -3.17
CA GLY A 37 16.26 -11.24 -3.03
C GLY A 37 15.09 -10.35 -3.45
N PHE A 38 13.88 -10.91 -3.57
CA PHE A 38 12.71 -10.18 -4.06
C PHE A 38 12.21 -9.08 -3.10
N HIS A 39 12.77 -8.99 -1.89
CA HIS A 39 12.51 -7.92 -0.92
C HIS A 39 13.26 -6.63 -1.21
N GLY A 40 14.25 -6.63 -2.13
CA GLY A 40 15.08 -5.45 -2.39
C GLY A 40 15.76 -4.94 -1.11
N GLU A 41 15.67 -3.63 -0.89
CA GLU A 41 16.28 -2.94 0.26
C GLU A 41 15.39 -2.96 1.52
N MET A 42 14.26 -3.66 1.52
CA MET A 42 13.40 -3.83 2.71
C MET A 42 14.06 -4.79 3.72
N HIS A 43 15.21 -4.41 4.28
CA HIS A 43 15.99 -5.22 5.22
C HIS A 43 15.18 -5.68 6.43
N TYR A 44 14.17 -4.90 6.83
CA TYR A 44 13.25 -5.30 7.88
C TYR A 44 12.60 -6.66 7.58
N MET A 45 12.31 -6.99 6.31
CA MET A 45 11.72 -8.27 5.91
C MET A 45 12.60 -9.46 6.30
N ALA A 46 13.93 -9.30 6.21
CA ALA A 46 14.89 -10.34 6.58
C ALA A 46 15.30 -10.30 8.08
N ALA A 47 15.26 -9.12 8.72
CA ALA A 47 15.83 -8.88 10.04
C ALA A 47 15.24 -9.71 11.20
N HIS A 48 14.01 -10.22 11.06
CA HIS A 48 13.30 -10.90 12.14
C HIS A 48 13.11 -12.41 11.93
N GLY A 49 13.79 -13.00 10.95
CA GLY A 49 13.72 -14.42 10.66
C GLY A 49 12.27 -14.92 10.55
N LYS A 50 11.92 -15.91 11.38
CA LYS A 50 10.61 -16.56 11.37
C LYS A 50 9.55 -15.87 12.24
N ARG A 51 9.88 -14.80 12.99
CA ARG A 51 8.94 -14.14 13.92
C ARG A 51 7.64 -13.69 13.23
N ARG A 52 7.70 -13.31 11.95
CA ARG A 52 6.51 -12.92 11.15
C ARG A 52 5.47 -14.03 11.04
N ALA A 53 5.92 -15.28 10.97
CA ALA A 53 5.08 -16.47 10.86
C ALA A 53 4.81 -17.12 12.24
N ARG A 54 5.28 -16.52 13.34
CA ARG A 54 5.20 -17.11 14.68
C ARG A 54 4.65 -16.10 15.68
N PRO A 55 3.32 -15.93 15.74
CA PRO A 55 2.67 -14.97 16.63
C PRO A 55 3.13 -15.04 18.09
N ALA A 56 3.33 -16.24 18.63
CA ALA A 56 3.82 -16.46 19.99
C ALA A 56 5.27 -15.98 20.24
N GLU A 57 6.12 -15.94 19.21
CA GLU A 57 7.48 -15.37 19.33
C GLU A 57 7.47 -13.83 19.25
N LEU A 58 6.48 -13.26 18.56
CA LEU A 58 6.32 -11.81 18.45
C LEU A 58 5.67 -11.21 19.71
N VAL A 59 4.64 -11.88 20.23
CA VAL A 59 3.93 -11.52 21.47
C VAL A 59 3.70 -12.80 22.27
N PRO A 60 4.54 -13.07 23.30
CA PRO A 60 4.38 -14.23 24.16
C PRO A 60 2.97 -14.35 24.73
N GLY A 61 2.43 -15.57 24.74
CA GLY A 61 1.08 -15.84 25.22
C GLY A 61 -0.04 -15.67 24.19
N THR A 62 0.25 -15.22 22.96
CA THR A 62 -0.79 -15.11 21.92
C THR A 62 -1.45 -16.46 21.63
N ALA A 63 -2.76 -16.54 21.83
CA ALA A 63 -3.58 -17.72 21.60
C ALA A 63 -4.49 -17.57 20.36
N SER A 64 -4.84 -16.35 19.97
CA SER A 64 -5.64 -16.06 18.78
C SER A 64 -5.30 -14.68 18.22
N VAL A 65 -5.65 -14.44 16.96
CA VAL A 65 -5.50 -13.14 16.31
C VAL A 65 -6.84 -12.65 15.80
N ILE A 66 -7.29 -11.49 16.29
CA ILE A 66 -8.42 -10.77 15.71
C ILE A 66 -7.89 -9.96 14.52
N THR A 67 -8.29 -10.32 13.31
CA THR A 67 -7.98 -9.54 12.11
C THR A 67 -9.11 -8.58 11.82
N ALA A 68 -8.80 -7.37 11.38
CA ALA A 68 -9.77 -6.37 10.96
C ALA A 68 -9.44 -5.87 9.57
N ARG A 69 -10.47 -5.44 8.83
CA ARG A 69 -10.30 -4.67 7.60
C ARG A 69 -11.10 -3.38 7.64
N MET A 70 -10.59 -2.36 6.96
CA MET A 70 -11.19 -1.02 6.89
C MET A 70 -11.11 -0.51 5.47
N ASP A 71 -12.26 -0.26 4.84
CA ASP A 71 -12.33 0.17 3.45
C ASP A 71 -11.81 1.62 3.32
N TYR A 72 -11.01 1.90 2.29
CA TYR A 72 -10.32 3.19 2.14
C TYR A 72 -10.69 3.99 0.90
N LEU A 73 -11.53 3.44 0.01
CA LEU A 73 -11.95 4.18 -1.18
C LEU A 73 -12.65 5.48 -0.74
N PRO A 74 -12.24 6.68 -1.19
CA PRO A 74 -12.79 7.94 -0.68
C PRO A 74 -14.31 8.03 -0.76
N ARG A 75 -14.96 8.74 0.18
CA ARG A 75 -16.43 8.83 0.26
C ARG A 75 -17.05 9.45 -0.99
N GLY A 76 -16.37 10.42 -1.59
CA GLY A 76 -16.77 11.10 -2.82
C GLY A 76 -16.43 10.35 -4.12
N THR A 77 -15.97 9.10 -4.04
CA THR A 77 -15.57 8.33 -5.24
C THR A 77 -16.80 8.08 -6.13
N PRO A 78 -16.73 8.40 -7.44
CA PRO A 78 -17.81 8.13 -8.39
C PRO A 78 -17.90 6.63 -8.73
N ASP A 79 -18.97 6.21 -9.40
CA ASP A 79 -19.21 4.78 -9.68
C ASP A 79 -18.26 4.23 -10.76
N ASP A 80 -17.82 5.08 -11.70
CA ASP A 80 -16.87 4.76 -12.77
C ASP A 80 -15.40 5.03 -12.40
N TRP A 81 -15.10 5.09 -11.09
CA TRP A 81 -13.78 5.49 -10.58
C TRP A 81 -12.59 4.72 -11.18
N GLN A 82 -12.74 3.42 -11.47
CA GLN A 82 -11.65 2.64 -12.09
C GLN A 82 -11.27 3.21 -13.46
N ALA A 83 -12.26 3.60 -14.26
CA ALA A 83 -12.05 4.19 -15.58
C ALA A 83 -11.41 5.58 -15.46
N ILE A 84 -11.85 6.38 -14.49
CA ILE A 84 -11.25 7.69 -14.20
C ILE A 84 -9.79 7.53 -13.78
N GLU A 85 -9.48 6.63 -12.84
CA GLU A 85 -8.10 6.40 -12.40
C GLU A 85 -7.21 5.86 -13.53
N PHE A 86 -7.72 5.01 -14.43
CA PHE A 86 -6.99 4.60 -15.62
C PHE A 86 -6.79 5.73 -16.64
N ASP A 87 -7.78 6.59 -16.84
CA ASP A 87 -7.67 7.72 -17.77
C ASP A 87 -6.60 8.71 -17.31
N ARG A 88 -6.48 8.95 -16.00
CA ARG A 88 -5.44 9.80 -15.40
C ARG A 88 -4.01 9.33 -15.71
N LEU A 89 -3.80 8.04 -15.95
CA LEU A 89 -2.50 7.51 -16.38
C LEU A 89 -2.12 7.91 -17.82
N ARG A 90 -3.09 8.40 -18.60
CA ARG A 90 -2.91 8.91 -19.98
C ARG A 90 -2.60 10.39 -20.03
N HIS A 91 -2.62 11.09 -18.89
CA HIS A 91 -2.30 12.51 -18.77
C HIS A 91 -0.89 12.69 -18.21
N PRO A 92 0.15 12.67 -19.06
CA PRO A 92 1.55 12.61 -18.60
C PRO A 92 1.98 13.79 -17.72
N GLY A 93 1.31 14.96 -17.81
CA GLY A 93 1.59 16.12 -16.95
C GLY A 93 0.98 16.02 -15.55
N GLU A 94 0.02 15.12 -15.34
CA GLU A 94 -0.68 14.94 -14.07
C GLU A 94 0.10 14.01 -13.13
N ALA A 95 0.21 14.38 -11.85
CA ALA A 95 0.84 13.55 -10.84
C ALA A 95 -0.13 12.49 -10.28
N ILE A 96 0.33 11.24 -10.23
CA ILE A 96 -0.46 10.12 -9.71
C ILE A 96 0.10 9.64 -8.37
N VAL A 97 -0.76 9.75 -7.36
CA VAL A 97 -0.59 9.17 -6.02
C VAL A 97 -1.62 8.06 -5.87
N SER A 98 -1.15 6.90 -5.43
CA SER A 98 -2.00 5.74 -5.13
C SER A 98 -3.11 6.09 -4.15
N VAL A 99 -4.31 5.55 -4.41
CA VAL A 99 -5.56 5.91 -3.71
C VAL A 99 -5.42 5.80 -2.19
N TYR A 100 -4.71 4.79 -1.68
CA TYR A 100 -4.57 4.57 -0.24
C TYR A 100 -3.84 5.70 0.50
N ALA A 101 -3.00 6.46 -0.20
CA ALA A 101 -2.10 7.45 0.40
C ALA A 101 -2.63 8.90 0.31
N ARG A 102 -3.80 9.11 -0.32
CA ARG A 102 -4.36 10.45 -0.56
C ARG A 102 -4.92 11.13 0.69
N GLY A 103 -5.33 10.33 1.67
CA GLY A 103 -5.90 10.80 2.93
C GLY A 103 -4.89 10.91 4.07
N ARG A 104 -5.38 10.70 5.29
CA ARG A 104 -4.56 10.57 6.50
C ARG A 104 -3.78 9.26 6.48
N ASP A 105 -2.67 9.28 7.19
CA ASP A 105 -1.82 8.12 7.43
C ASP A 105 -2.61 6.99 8.12
N TYR A 106 -2.90 5.94 7.34
CA TYR A 106 -3.70 4.80 7.78
C TYR A 106 -3.08 4.08 8.99
N HIS A 107 -1.75 4.11 9.15
CA HIS A 107 -1.09 3.47 10.30
C HIS A 107 -1.56 4.07 11.62
N LYS A 108 -1.82 5.39 11.65
CA LYS A 108 -2.33 6.07 12.85
C LYS A 108 -3.81 5.80 13.06
N VAL A 109 -4.59 5.85 11.98
CA VAL A 109 -6.05 5.62 12.01
C VAL A 109 -6.35 4.18 12.44
N MET A 110 -5.72 3.20 11.80
CA MET A 110 -5.88 1.77 12.10
C MET A 110 -5.45 1.44 13.52
N ARG A 111 -4.22 1.79 13.95
CA ARG A 111 -3.75 1.48 15.32
C ARG A 111 -4.62 2.10 16.40
N GLY A 112 -5.02 3.36 16.24
CA GLY A 112 -5.89 4.03 17.21
C GLY A 112 -7.24 3.32 17.36
N ARG A 113 -7.84 2.89 16.25
CA ARG A 113 -9.14 2.18 16.26
C ARG A 113 -9.03 0.75 16.73
N LEU A 114 -7.95 0.04 16.38
CA LEU A 114 -7.68 -1.30 16.90
C LEU A 114 -7.46 -1.28 18.42
N GLN A 115 -6.72 -0.28 18.92
CA GLN A 115 -6.52 -0.12 20.35
C GLN A 115 -7.85 0.16 21.07
N ARG A 116 -8.69 1.04 20.50
CA ARG A 116 -10.03 1.30 21.03
C ARG A 116 -10.93 0.06 21.02
N LEU A 117 -10.82 -0.79 20.00
CA LEU A 117 -11.54 -2.06 19.96
C LEU A 117 -11.05 -3.00 21.07
N ALA A 118 -9.74 -3.10 21.29
CA ALA A 118 -9.18 -3.91 22.37
C ALA A 118 -9.64 -3.42 23.76
N GLU A 119 -9.70 -2.10 23.98
CA GLU A 119 -10.26 -1.50 25.20
C GLU A 119 -11.72 -1.89 25.42
N ARG A 120 -12.58 -1.78 24.39
CA ARG A 120 -14.00 -2.17 24.49
C ARG A 120 -14.18 -3.67 24.76
N ILE A 121 -13.31 -4.52 24.20
CA ILE A 121 -13.28 -5.95 24.53
C ILE A 121 -12.95 -6.12 26.01
N ALA A 122 -11.95 -5.40 26.53
CA ALA A 122 -11.52 -5.50 27.92
C ALA A 122 -12.62 -5.05 28.90
N GLU A 123 -13.40 -4.03 28.55
CA GLU A 123 -14.59 -3.62 29.31
C GLU A 123 -15.64 -4.73 29.41
N ALA A 124 -15.74 -5.60 28.39
CA ALA A 124 -16.73 -6.67 28.34
C ALA A 124 -16.28 -7.97 29.02
N VAL A 125 -14.99 -8.32 28.98
CA VAL A 125 -14.48 -9.61 29.46
C VAL A 125 -13.46 -9.52 30.60
N GLY A 126 -13.12 -8.30 31.02
CA GLY A 126 -12.02 -8.04 31.96
C GLY A 126 -10.68 -7.84 31.25
N PRO A 127 -9.62 -7.43 31.98
CA PRO A 127 -8.30 -7.22 31.42
C PRO A 127 -7.73 -8.51 30.79
N PHE A 128 -7.09 -8.38 29.63
CA PHE A 128 -6.45 -9.48 28.91
C PHE A 128 -5.20 -8.97 28.18
N GLY A 129 -4.23 -9.86 27.95
CA GLY A 129 -3.01 -9.56 27.21
C GLY A 129 -3.30 -9.36 25.73
N HIS A 130 -2.90 -8.19 25.21
CA HIS A 130 -3.07 -7.89 23.80
C HIS A 130 -2.00 -6.96 23.22
N ARG A 131 -1.86 -7.00 21.90
CA ARG A 131 -1.07 -6.02 21.15
C ARG A 131 -1.65 -5.79 19.76
N VAL A 132 -1.75 -4.52 19.37
CA VAL A 132 -2.30 -4.12 18.07
C VAL A 132 -1.21 -3.90 17.03
N PHE A 133 -1.50 -4.24 15.78
CA PHE A 133 -0.57 -4.13 14.66
C PHE A 133 -1.27 -3.63 13.39
N THR A 134 -0.47 -2.94 12.56
CA THR A 134 -0.78 -2.62 11.16
C THR A 134 0.54 -2.26 10.46
N ASP A 135 0.85 -2.92 9.35
CA ASP A 135 1.96 -2.78 8.36
C ASP A 135 3.39 -2.68 8.92
N SER A 136 3.61 -1.75 9.84
CA SER A 136 4.87 -1.36 10.49
C SER A 136 5.47 -2.40 11.46
N ALA A 137 4.90 -3.59 11.57
CA ALA A 137 5.38 -4.65 12.46
C ALA A 137 5.63 -5.95 11.68
N PRO A 138 6.46 -6.88 12.20
CA PRO A 138 6.70 -8.14 11.55
C PRO A 138 5.49 -9.09 11.71
N VAL A 139 4.39 -8.80 11.03
CA VAL A 139 3.15 -9.59 11.00
C VAL A 139 2.88 -10.02 9.56
N LEU A 140 2.46 -11.28 9.34
CA LEU A 140 1.97 -11.75 8.04
C LEU A 140 0.47 -11.42 7.88
N GLU A 141 0.15 -10.13 7.80
CA GLU A 141 -1.24 -9.61 7.80
C GLU A 141 -2.12 -10.28 6.75
N ALA A 142 -1.62 -10.39 5.52
CA ALA A 142 -2.35 -11.01 4.43
C ALA A 142 -2.62 -12.52 4.63
N GLU A 143 -1.71 -13.21 5.32
CA GLU A 143 -1.88 -14.62 5.64
C GLU A 143 -2.93 -14.79 6.74
N LEU A 144 -2.85 -13.97 7.79
CA LEU A 144 -3.83 -13.93 8.88
C LEU A 144 -5.22 -13.60 8.33
N ALA A 145 -5.33 -12.57 7.48
CA ALA A 145 -6.57 -12.15 6.84
C ALA A 145 -7.19 -13.27 5.97
N SER A 146 -6.36 -14.03 5.24
CA SER A 146 -6.84 -15.15 4.42
C SER A 146 -7.38 -16.29 5.29
N ARG A 147 -6.75 -16.55 6.44
CA ARG A 147 -7.15 -17.60 7.40
C ARG A 147 -8.38 -17.23 8.21
N SER A 148 -8.59 -15.96 8.50
CA SER A 148 -9.69 -15.46 9.34
C SER A 148 -10.97 -15.11 8.57
N GLY A 149 -11.01 -15.42 7.27
CA GLY A 149 -12.18 -15.19 6.44
C GLY A 149 -12.36 -13.75 5.96
N GLN A 150 -11.32 -12.92 6.01
CA GLN A 150 -11.37 -11.55 5.48
C GLN A 150 -11.26 -11.51 3.95
N GLY A 151 -10.83 -12.60 3.32
CA GLY A 151 -10.66 -12.70 1.88
C GLY A 151 -9.74 -13.86 1.48
N TRP A 152 -9.24 -13.82 0.25
CA TRP A 152 -8.20 -14.73 -0.25
C TRP A 152 -7.04 -13.95 -0.88
N ARG A 153 -5.86 -14.57 -0.96
CA ARG A 153 -4.71 -13.98 -1.67
C ARG A 153 -4.98 -13.94 -3.17
N GLY A 154 -4.96 -12.77 -3.78
CA GLY A 154 -5.00 -12.59 -5.24
C GLY A 154 -3.67 -12.91 -5.92
N LYS A 155 -3.68 -13.17 -7.24
CA LYS A 155 -2.46 -13.46 -8.01
C LYS A 155 -1.43 -12.31 -7.96
N HIS A 156 -1.90 -11.08 -7.75
CA HIS A 156 -1.09 -9.88 -7.52
C HIS A 156 -0.60 -9.71 -6.08
N THR A 157 -0.78 -10.70 -5.21
CA THR A 157 -0.31 -10.69 -3.83
C THR A 157 -0.96 -9.62 -2.94
N LEU A 158 -2.23 -9.26 -3.15
CA LEU A 158 -3.03 -8.56 -2.12
C LEU A 158 -4.17 -9.45 -1.67
N VAL A 159 -4.84 -9.09 -0.57
CA VAL A 159 -6.05 -9.78 -0.14
C VAL A 159 -7.24 -9.24 -0.94
N LEU A 160 -8.06 -10.15 -1.44
CA LEU A 160 -9.30 -9.87 -2.15
C LEU A 160 -10.47 -10.37 -1.33
N ASP A 161 -11.52 -9.55 -1.27
CA ASP A 161 -12.81 -9.88 -0.70
C ASP A 161 -13.87 -9.89 -1.82
N ARG A 162 -14.84 -10.79 -1.70
CA ARG A 162 -15.87 -10.99 -2.72
C ARG A 162 -16.80 -9.78 -2.84
N GLU A 163 -17.05 -9.11 -1.72
CA GLU A 163 -18.02 -8.02 -1.62
C GLU A 163 -17.38 -6.64 -1.54
N ALA A 164 -16.05 -6.57 -1.33
CA ALA A 164 -15.32 -5.31 -1.15
C ALA A 164 -14.04 -5.18 -1.99
N GLY A 165 -13.73 -6.12 -2.87
CA GLY A 165 -12.53 -6.05 -3.71
C GLY A 165 -11.25 -6.07 -2.89
N SER A 166 -10.35 -5.11 -3.08
CA SER A 166 -9.05 -5.00 -2.37
C SER A 166 -8.79 -3.62 -1.79
N MET A 167 -9.76 -2.70 -1.85
CA MET A 167 -9.59 -1.31 -1.43
C MET A 167 -9.82 -1.15 0.08
N PHE A 168 -9.09 -1.94 0.88
CA PHE A 168 -9.13 -1.89 2.34
C PHE A 168 -7.75 -2.06 2.98
N PHE A 169 -7.57 -1.49 4.16
CA PHE A 169 -6.43 -1.73 5.03
C PHE A 169 -6.64 -2.98 5.88
N LEU A 170 -5.54 -3.59 6.32
CA LEU A 170 -5.53 -4.69 7.28
C LEU A 170 -4.96 -4.22 8.61
N GLY A 171 -5.34 -4.92 9.67
CA GLY A 171 -4.71 -4.77 10.96
C GLY A 171 -5.15 -5.87 11.93
N GLU A 172 -4.36 -6.07 12.97
CA GLU A 172 -4.48 -7.23 13.84
C GLU A 172 -4.45 -6.84 15.31
N ILE A 173 -5.16 -7.63 16.12
CA ILE A 173 -5.05 -7.63 17.57
C ILE A 173 -4.64 -9.03 17.97
N TYR A 174 -3.41 -9.19 18.41
CA TYR A 174 -2.94 -10.44 19.00
C TYR A 174 -3.48 -10.50 20.42
N VAL A 175 -4.11 -11.60 20.80
CA VAL A 175 -4.76 -11.77 22.10
C VAL A 175 -4.34 -13.07 22.76
N ASP A 176 -4.25 -13.07 24.09
CA ASP A 176 -3.93 -14.25 24.90
C ASP A 176 -5.14 -15.17 25.18
N MET A 177 -6.31 -14.81 24.66
CA MET A 177 -7.53 -15.59 24.75
C MET A 177 -7.70 -16.51 23.54
N ALA A 178 -8.08 -17.77 23.78
CA ALA A 178 -8.49 -18.69 22.72
C ALA A 178 -9.88 -18.30 22.21
N LEU A 179 -9.98 -17.88 20.95
CA LEU A 179 -11.24 -17.49 20.31
C LEU A 179 -11.62 -18.51 19.23
N PRO A 180 -12.92 -18.78 19.01
CA PRO A 180 -13.36 -19.62 17.90
C PRO A 180 -12.92 -19.04 16.56
N ALA A 181 -12.16 -19.82 15.78
CA ALA A 181 -11.65 -19.41 14.48
C ALA A 181 -12.78 -19.15 13.48
N SER A 182 -12.62 -18.12 12.64
CA SER A 182 -13.44 -17.95 11.45
C SER A 182 -13.06 -18.97 10.39
N ALA A 183 -13.99 -19.32 9.50
CA ALA A 183 -13.66 -20.10 8.32
C ALA A 183 -12.89 -19.25 7.28
N PRO A 184 -11.82 -19.79 6.66
CA PRO A 184 -11.14 -19.12 5.55
C PRO A 184 -12.03 -19.05 4.29
N VAL A 185 -11.71 -18.13 3.38
CA VAL A 185 -12.41 -18.00 2.09
C VAL A 185 -11.61 -18.72 1.00
N SER A 186 -12.31 -19.45 0.11
CA SER A 186 -11.69 -20.07 -1.06
C SER A 186 -11.18 -19.03 -2.07
N ALA A 187 -10.13 -19.36 -2.82
CA ALA A 187 -9.62 -18.46 -3.85
C ALA A 187 -10.56 -18.34 -5.05
N HIS A 188 -10.75 -17.12 -5.57
CA HIS A 188 -11.69 -16.83 -6.67
C HIS A 188 -11.05 -16.15 -7.90
N CYS A 189 -9.73 -16.22 -8.07
CA CYS A 189 -9.08 -15.68 -9.27
C CYS A 189 -9.33 -16.51 -10.54
N GLY A 190 -9.53 -17.83 -10.42
CA GLY A 190 -9.69 -18.72 -11.56
C GLY A 190 -8.54 -18.60 -12.58
N SER A 191 -8.88 -18.61 -13.87
CA SER A 191 -7.92 -18.45 -14.98
C SER A 191 -7.45 -17.00 -15.21
N CYS A 192 -8.04 -15.99 -14.55
CA CYS A 192 -7.73 -14.58 -14.79
C CYS A 192 -6.24 -14.27 -14.55
N SER A 193 -5.59 -13.55 -15.47
CA SER A 193 -4.20 -13.07 -15.40
C SER A 193 -4.09 -11.54 -15.46
N ALA A 194 -5.20 -10.80 -15.47
CA ALA A 194 -5.23 -9.37 -15.81
C ALA A 194 -4.24 -8.51 -15.00
N CYS A 195 -4.08 -8.77 -13.70
CA CYS A 195 -3.14 -8.06 -12.84
C CYS A 195 -1.66 -8.29 -13.19
N ILE A 196 -1.33 -9.48 -13.71
CA ILE A 196 0.00 -9.83 -14.20
C ILE A 196 0.25 -9.11 -15.53
N ASP A 197 -0.75 -9.16 -16.42
CA ASP A 197 -0.66 -8.63 -17.78
C ASP A 197 -0.55 -7.10 -17.79
N VAL A 198 -1.28 -6.41 -16.90
CA VAL A 198 -1.25 -4.94 -16.82
C VAL A 198 0.01 -4.38 -16.17
N CYS A 199 0.74 -5.18 -15.37
CA CYS A 199 1.83 -4.70 -14.54
C CYS A 199 2.96 -4.11 -15.40
N PRO A 200 3.20 -2.79 -15.40
CA PRO A 200 4.06 -2.15 -16.41
C PRO A 200 5.49 -2.66 -16.40
N THR A 201 5.99 -2.98 -15.20
CA THR A 201 7.35 -3.45 -14.97
C THR A 201 7.46 -4.98 -14.88
N ARG A 202 6.34 -5.71 -15.05
CA ARG A 202 6.28 -7.17 -14.85
C ARG A 202 6.82 -7.58 -13.49
N ALA A 203 6.46 -6.85 -12.44
CA ALA A 203 6.85 -7.14 -11.07
C ALA A 203 6.16 -8.39 -10.51
N ILE A 204 4.96 -8.72 -11.00
CA ILE A 204 4.30 -9.99 -10.68
C ILE A 204 4.85 -11.06 -11.63
N VAL A 205 5.86 -11.80 -11.18
CA VAL A 205 6.62 -12.73 -12.03
C VAL A 205 5.92 -14.08 -12.22
N ALA A 206 4.98 -14.41 -11.33
CA ALA A 206 4.10 -15.56 -11.42
C ALA A 206 2.87 -15.34 -10.51
N PRO A 207 1.78 -16.11 -10.64
CA PRO A 207 0.69 -16.09 -9.67
C PRO A 207 1.21 -16.17 -8.24
N TYR A 208 0.80 -15.21 -7.40
CA TYR A 208 1.16 -15.12 -5.98
C TYR A 208 2.64 -14.83 -5.70
N ARG A 209 3.41 -14.43 -6.73
CA ARG A 209 4.85 -14.14 -6.62
C ARG A 209 5.18 -12.78 -7.22
N LEU A 210 5.65 -11.87 -6.38
CA LEU A 210 6.02 -10.51 -6.74
C LEU A 210 7.50 -10.26 -6.45
N ASP A 211 8.25 -9.71 -7.42
CA ASP A 211 9.58 -9.17 -7.22
C ASP A 211 9.47 -7.67 -6.89
N ALA A 212 9.67 -7.31 -5.63
CA ALA A 212 9.48 -5.93 -5.17
C ALA A 212 10.45 -4.98 -5.84
N ARG A 213 11.66 -5.42 -6.19
CA ARG A 213 12.68 -4.60 -6.87
C ARG A 213 12.19 -4.00 -8.18
N ARG A 214 11.18 -4.61 -8.81
CA ARG A 214 10.55 -4.13 -10.04
C ARG A 214 9.23 -3.41 -9.79
N CYS A 215 8.61 -3.55 -8.62
CA CYS A 215 7.30 -2.99 -8.33
C CYS A 215 7.38 -1.46 -8.22
N ILE A 216 6.55 -0.74 -8.99
CA ILE A 216 6.51 0.74 -8.95
C ILE A 216 6.19 1.24 -7.53
N SER A 217 5.34 0.52 -6.79
CA SER A 217 5.05 0.86 -5.39
C SER A 217 6.33 0.82 -4.53
N TYR A 218 7.11 -0.26 -4.60
CA TYR A 218 8.42 -0.36 -3.92
C TYR A 218 9.39 0.73 -4.40
N LEU A 219 9.53 0.95 -5.71
CA LEU A 219 10.47 1.92 -6.27
C LEU A 219 10.20 3.34 -5.79
N THR A 220 8.91 3.69 -5.65
CA THR A 220 8.50 5.04 -5.25
C THR A 220 8.45 5.21 -3.72
N ILE A 221 8.28 4.13 -2.95
CA ILE A 221 8.00 4.17 -1.49
C ILE A 221 9.12 3.58 -0.62
N GLU A 222 9.75 2.48 -1.02
CA GLU A 222 10.72 1.76 -0.18
C GLU A 222 12.16 1.92 -0.68
N HIS A 223 12.37 1.94 -1.99
CA HIS A 223 13.70 2.12 -2.58
C HIS A 223 14.22 3.53 -2.31
N ALA A 224 15.34 3.66 -1.60
CA ALA A 224 15.92 4.96 -1.28
C ALA A 224 16.85 5.46 -2.40
N GLY A 225 17.53 4.55 -3.08
CA GLY A 225 18.54 4.85 -4.08
C GLY A 225 18.01 5.26 -5.46
N PRO A 226 18.88 5.26 -6.48
CA PRO A 226 18.50 5.59 -7.85
C PRO A 226 17.59 4.51 -8.44
N ILE A 227 16.52 4.93 -9.13
CA ILE A 227 15.63 4.00 -9.83
C ILE A 227 16.38 3.46 -11.06
N PRO A 228 16.41 2.13 -11.30
CA PRO A 228 17.08 1.55 -12.47
C PRO A 228 16.61 2.18 -13.79
N LEU A 229 17.55 2.49 -14.69
CA LEU A 229 17.29 3.24 -15.92
C LEU A 229 16.21 2.61 -16.79
N GLU A 230 16.21 1.28 -16.88
CA GLU A 230 15.25 0.49 -17.66
C GLU A 230 13.83 0.51 -17.09
N LEU A 231 13.66 0.86 -15.81
CA LEU A 231 12.36 0.94 -15.15
C LEU A 231 11.77 2.35 -15.17
N ARG A 232 12.60 3.40 -15.32
CA ARG A 232 12.14 4.80 -15.30
C ARG A 232 11.05 5.08 -16.35
N PRO A 233 11.15 4.64 -17.63
CA PRO A 233 10.08 4.83 -18.62
C PRO A 233 8.76 4.16 -18.25
N LEU A 234 8.82 3.04 -17.53
CA LEU A 234 7.64 2.20 -17.22
C LEU A 234 6.83 2.73 -16.03
N ILE A 235 7.40 3.66 -15.24
CA ILE A 235 6.71 4.29 -14.10
C ILE A 235 5.57 5.20 -14.57
N GLY A 236 5.69 5.78 -15.77
CA GLY A 236 4.73 6.77 -16.28
C GLY A 236 4.70 8.00 -15.37
N ASN A 237 3.51 8.44 -14.96
CA ASN A 237 3.28 9.61 -14.13
C ASN A 237 3.00 9.28 -12.63
N ARG A 238 3.33 8.06 -12.19
CA ARG A 238 3.16 7.61 -10.81
C ARG A 238 4.30 8.11 -9.92
N ILE A 239 3.98 8.98 -8.97
CA ILE A 239 4.97 9.60 -8.08
C ILE A 239 4.97 9.02 -6.67
N TYR A 240 3.93 8.27 -6.29
CA TYR A 240 3.85 7.58 -5.01
C TYR A 240 2.88 6.39 -5.08
N GLY A 241 3.39 5.17 -4.96
CA GLY A 241 2.59 3.95 -5.05
C GLY A 241 2.17 3.61 -6.49
N CYS A 242 1.44 2.51 -6.65
CA CYS A 242 0.88 2.07 -7.93
C CYS A 242 -0.33 1.19 -7.68
N ASP A 243 -1.46 1.52 -8.31
CA ASP A 243 -2.73 0.81 -8.14
C ASP A 243 -3.07 -0.10 -9.31
N ASP A 244 -2.29 -0.12 -10.40
CA ASP A 244 -2.65 -0.78 -11.67
C ASP A 244 -3.16 -2.22 -11.50
N CYS A 245 -2.47 -3.02 -10.68
CA CYS A 245 -2.83 -4.42 -10.44
C CYS A 245 -4.15 -4.57 -9.65
N GLN A 246 -4.52 -3.55 -8.87
CA GLN A 246 -5.83 -3.42 -8.24
C GLN A 246 -6.84 -2.85 -9.24
N LEU A 247 -6.54 -1.74 -9.92
CA LEU A 247 -7.45 -1.09 -10.87
C LEU A 247 -7.97 -2.04 -11.95
N ILE A 248 -7.12 -2.94 -12.47
CA ILE A 248 -7.55 -3.92 -13.48
C ILE A 248 -8.33 -5.11 -12.88
N CYS A 249 -8.24 -5.33 -11.57
CA CYS A 249 -8.81 -6.52 -10.94
C CYS A 249 -10.35 -6.48 -11.02
N PRO A 250 -11.01 -7.50 -11.61
CA PRO A 250 -12.46 -7.50 -11.81
C PRO A 250 -13.25 -7.53 -10.50
N TRP A 251 -12.61 -7.85 -9.37
CA TRP A 251 -13.23 -7.81 -8.04
C TRP A 251 -13.34 -6.38 -7.48
N ASN A 252 -12.55 -5.41 -7.98
CA ASN A 252 -12.61 -4.04 -7.48
C ASN A 252 -13.83 -3.25 -7.96
N LYS A 253 -14.64 -3.79 -8.89
CA LYS A 253 -15.99 -3.26 -9.11
C LYS A 253 -16.90 -3.37 -7.88
N PHE A 254 -16.54 -4.24 -6.93
CA PHE A 254 -17.22 -4.39 -5.65
C PHE A 254 -16.58 -3.56 -4.53
N ALA A 255 -15.53 -2.78 -4.82
CA ALA A 255 -14.86 -1.96 -3.82
C ALA A 255 -15.83 -1.06 -3.05
N LYS A 256 -15.66 -1.00 -1.72
CA LYS A 256 -16.51 -0.21 -0.85
C LYS A 256 -15.90 1.15 -0.56
N LYS A 257 -16.73 2.18 -0.56
CA LYS A 257 -16.39 3.51 -0.07
C LYS A 257 -16.18 3.45 1.44
N SER A 258 -15.15 4.14 1.92
CA SER A 258 -14.84 4.30 3.34
C SER A 258 -16.04 4.88 4.08
N ALA A 259 -16.29 4.39 5.31
CA ALA A 259 -17.23 5.03 6.22
C ALA A 259 -16.63 6.26 6.93
N LEU A 260 -15.30 6.44 6.84
CA LEU A 260 -14.54 7.45 7.55
C LEU A 260 -14.09 8.59 6.62
N PRO A 261 -14.11 9.85 7.09
CA PRO A 261 -13.54 10.99 6.36
C PRO A 261 -12.01 10.94 6.27
N ASP A 262 -11.36 10.16 7.14
CA ASP A 262 -9.90 10.12 7.26
C ASP A 262 -9.19 9.74 5.96
N PHE A 263 -9.87 9.01 5.05
CA PHE A 263 -9.30 8.55 3.78
C PHE A 263 -9.78 9.34 2.57
N ASP A 264 -10.55 10.42 2.77
CA ASP A 264 -10.86 11.33 1.69
C ASP A 264 -9.59 12.00 1.17
N ALA A 265 -9.55 12.22 -0.14
CA ALA A 265 -8.38 12.83 -0.78
C ALA A 265 -8.17 14.23 -0.22
N ARG A 266 -6.94 14.51 0.22
CA ARG A 266 -6.57 15.84 0.71
C ARG A 266 -6.40 16.80 -0.45
N ASP A 267 -6.78 18.05 -0.18
CA ASP A 267 -6.56 19.14 -1.12
C ASP A 267 -5.08 19.22 -1.51
N GLY A 268 -4.84 19.23 -2.81
CA GLY A 268 -3.52 19.39 -3.40
C GLY A 268 -2.70 18.12 -3.60
N LEU A 269 -3.23 16.92 -3.35
CA LEU A 269 -2.58 15.66 -3.73
C LEU A 269 -3.21 14.97 -4.95
N SER A 270 -4.48 15.25 -5.25
CA SER A 270 -5.18 14.71 -6.42
C SER A 270 -5.34 15.78 -7.50
N GLY A 271 -5.13 15.41 -8.77
CA GLY A 271 -5.32 16.30 -9.92
C GLY A 271 -4.23 17.36 -10.14
N ARG A 272 -3.14 17.37 -9.35
CA ARG A 272 -2.07 18.36 -9.49
C ARG A 272 -1.12 18.04 -10.64
N GLN A 273 -0.61 19.09 -11.27
CA GLN A 273 0.42 18.97 -12.30
C GLN A 273 1.79 18.68 -11.67
N LEU A 274 2.60 17.87 -12.36
CA LEU A 274 3.93 17.47 -11.91
C LEU A 274 4.84 18.66 -11.63
N GLY A 275 4.80 19.68 -12.49
CA GLY A 275 5.62 20.90 -12.34
C GLY A 275 5.32 21.67 -11.04
N GLU A 276 4.04 21.74 -10.63
CA GLU A 276 3.66 22.38 -9.37
C GLU A 276 4.25 21.65 -8.16
N LEU A 277 4.15 20.32 -8.15
CA LEU A 277 4.65 19.49 -7.06
C LEU A 277 6.19 19.44 -7.00
N PHE A 278 6.85 19.57 -8.15
CA PHE A 278 8.31 19.63 -8.25
C PHE A 278 8.88 20.96 -7.73
N ALA A 279 8.08 22.03 -7.80
CA ALA A 279 8.44 23.35 -7.31
C ALA A 279 8.36 23.48 -5.78
N TRP A 280 7.77 22.50 -5.08
CA TRP A 280 7.71 22.53 -3.62
C TRP A 280 9.10 22.64 -3.00
N SER A 281 9.21 23.53 -2.01
CA SER A 281 10.33 23.50 -1.08
C SER A 281 10.20 22.31 -0.11
N GLU A 282 11.24 22.02 0.66
CA GLU A 282 11.13 21.01 1.72
C GLU A 282 10.09 21.40 2.77
N GLU A 283 9.98 22.70 3.08
CA GLU A 283 8.96 23.23 3.98
C GLU A 283 7.54 22.99 3.43
N ASP A 284 7.32 23.27 2.15
CA ASP A 284 6.04 22.98 1.49
C ASP A 284 5.72 21.48 1.54
N PHE A 285 6.68 20.62 1.19
CA PHE A 285 6.51 19.18 1.27
C PHE A 285 6.11 18.73 2.68
N LEU A 286 6.81 19.19 3.72
CA LEU A 286 6.53 18.82 5.11
C LEU A 286 5.14 19.31 5.55
N ARG A 287 4.75 20.53 5.16
CA ARG A 287 3.44 21.11 5.47
C ARG A 287 2.30 20.35 4.77
N PHE A 288 2.39 20.15 3.45
CA PHE A 288 1.32 19.51 2.68
C PHE A 288 1.18 18.01 2.95
N THR A 289 2.28 17.33 3.31
CA THR A 289 2.26 15.89 3.64
C THR A 289 2.08 15.61 5.12
N GLU A 290 1.91 16.63 5.98
CA GLU A 290 1.73 16.43 7.41
C GLU A 290 0.56 15.49 7.73
N GLY A 291 0.84 14.36 8.40
CA GLY A 291 -0.18 13.37 8.74
C GLY A 291 -0.63 12.50 7.56
N SER A 292 0.08 12.52 6.42
CA SER A 292 -0.05 11.55 5.33
C SER A 292 1.08 10.51 5.42
N ALA A 293 0.83 9.31 4.91
CA ALA A 293 1.86 8.28 4.76
C ALA A 293 2.99 8.72 3.81
N ILE A 294 2.72 9.65 2.88
CA ILE A 294 3.70 10.18 1.92
C ILE A 294 4.90 10.83 2.62
N ARG A 295 4.69 11.47 3.77
CA ARG A 295 5.75 12.19 4.48
C ARG A 295 6.97 11.32 4.79
N ARG A 296 6.79 10.00 4.90
CA ARG A 296 7.84 9.03 5.24
C ARG A 296 8.97 8.92 4.21
N ILE A 297 8.72 9.27 2.95
CA ILE A 297 9.76 9.14 1.90
C ILE A 297 10.74 10.32 1.90
N GLY A 298 10.38 11.43 2.53
CA GLY A 298 11.17 12.67 2.51
C GLY A 298 11.14 13.40 1.17
N HIS A 299 11.57 14.66 1.19
CA HIS A 299 11.51 15.55 0.04
C HIS A 299 12.46 15.14 -1.10
N GLU A 300 13.65 14.61 -0.79
CA GLU A 300 14.61 14.16 -1.80
C GLU A 300 14.00 13.08 -2.72
N ARG A 301 13.37 12.06 -2.12
CA ARG A 301 12.75 10.96 -2.88
C ARG A 301 11.46 11.39 -3.57
N TRP A 302 10.74 12.36 -3.00
CA TRP A 302 9.61 13.01 -3.68
C TRP A 302 10.06 13.68 -4.98
N LEU A 303 11.11 14.50 -4.94
CA LEU A 303 11.69 15.13 -6.13
C LEU A 303 12.22 14.09 -7.11
N ARG A 304 12.93 13.05 -6.64
CA ARG A 304 13.41 11.94 -7.48
C ARG A 304 12.27 11.30 -8.28
N ASN A 305 11.16 10.96 -7.61
CA ASN A 305 10.02 10.32 -8.25
C ASN A 305 9.37 11.24 -9.28
N ILE A 306 9.20 12.52 -8.97
CA ILE A 306 8.62 13.51 -9.88
C ILE A 306 9.54 13.78 -11.07
N ALA A 307 10.87 13.81 -10.90
CA ALA A 307 11.82 13.95 -12.00
C ALA A 307 11.65 12.81 -13.03
N VAL A 308 11.44 11.57 -12.58
CA VAL A 308 11.13 10.43 -13.47
C VAL A 308 9.83 10.68 -14.24
N ALA A 309 8.77 11.09 -13.54
CA ALA A 309 7.48 11.37 -14.17
C ALA A 309 7.55 12.54 -15.18
N LEU A 310 8.30 13.61 -14.86
CA LEU A 310 8.55 14.74 -15.77
C LEU A 310 9.35 14.30 -17.00
N GLY A 311 10.35 13.42 -16.85
CA GLY A 311 11.07 12.83 -17.99
C GLY A 311 10.15 12.02 -18.90
N ASN A 312 9.23 11.24 -18.32
CA ASN A 312 8.20 10.53 -19.09
C ASN A 312 7.21 11.48 -19.77
N ALA A 313 6.87 12.60 -19.13
CA ALA A 313 6.04 13.62 -19.72
C ALA A 313 6.72 14.32 -20.91
N LEU A 314 8.01 14.61 -20.77
CA LEU A 314 8.83 15.21 -21.82
C LEU A 314 8.95 14.27 -23.03
N ARG A 315 9.20 12.98 -22.78
CA ARG A 315 9.16 11.90 -23.80
C ARG A 315 7.82 11.85 -24.53
N ALA A 316 6.72 12.08 -23.81
CA ALA A 316 5.37 12.10 -24.36
C ALA A 316 4.99 13.44 -25.04
N GLY A 317 5.93 14.37 -25.20
CA GLY A 317 5.74 15.62 -25.94
C GLY A 317 5.37 16.84 -25.09
N ARG A 318 5.32 16.73 -23.75
CA ARG A 318 5.03 17.86 -22.84
C ARG A 318 6.28 18.71 -22.64
N ARG A 319 6.45 19.74 -23.49
CA ARG A 319 7.64 20.59 -23.51
C ARG A 319 7.82 21.40 -22.22
N GLU A 320 6.71 21.77 -21.58
CA GLU A 320 6.66 22.47 -20.30
C GLU A 320 7.33 21.69 -19.15
N ALA A 321 7.45 20.36 -19.27
CA ALA A 321 8.17 19.55 -18.29
C ALA A 321 9.67 19.90 -18.22
N ARG A 322 10.24 20.37 -19.34
CA ARG A 322 11.64 20.81 -19.40
C ARG A 322 11.89 21.99 -18.46
N ASP A 323 11.00 22.96 -18.43
CA ASP A 323 11.16 24.17 -17.62
C ASP A 323 11.20 23.82 -16.14
N ALA A 324 10.31 22.94 -15.69
CA ALA A 324 10.30 22.43 -14.33
C ALA A 324 11.62 21.69 -13.99
N LEU A 325 12.10 20.79 -14.86
CA LEU A 325 13.34 20.04 -14.66
C LEU A 325 14.57 20.95 -14.53
N VAL A 326 14.68 22.00 -15.36
CA VAL A 326 15.81 22.93 -15.34
C VAL A 326 15.96 23.62 -13.98
N THR A 327 14.86 23.89 -13.27
CA THR A 327 14.90 24.53 -11.93
C THR A 327 15.69 23.74 -10.89
N ARG A 328 15.84 22.42 -11.08
CA ARG A 328 16.54 21.51 -10.16
C ARG A 328 17.79 20.88 -10.76
N ARG A 329 18.29 21.40 -11.89
CA ARG A 329 19.50 20.89 -12.55
C ARG A 329 20.73 20.88 -11.63
N ASN A 330 20.83 21.90 -10.79
CA ASN A 330 21.92 22.07 -9.82
C ASN A 330 21.48 21.78 -8.37
N ASP A 331 20.44 20.96 -8.17
CA ASP A 331 19.97 20.60 -6.83
C ASP A 331 21.12 20.03 -5.98
N PRO A 332 21.21 20.31 -4.67
CA PRO A 332 22.30 19.79 -3.82
C PRO A 332 22.35 18.26 -3.73
N SER A 333 21.22 17.56 -3.92
CA SER A 333 21.17 16.10 -3.92
C SER A 333 21.74 15.52 -5.22
N ALA A 334 22.75 14.65 -5.11
CA ALA A 334 23.27 13.90 -6.24
C ALA A 334 22.20 12.99 -6.88
N LEU A 335 21.34 12.41 -6.04
CA LEU A 335 20.24 11.55 -6.47
C LEU A 335 19.25 12.33 -7.34
N VAL A 336 18.84 13.53 -6.89
CA VAL A 336 17.92 14.39 -7.66
C VAL A 336 18.57 14.82 -8.98
N ARG A 337 19.82 15.30 -8.95
CA ARG A 337 20.54 15.70 -10.18
C ARG A 337 20.61 14.57 -11.21
N GLU A 338 20.94 13.36 -10.79
CA GLU A 338 21.01 12.20 -11.70
C GLU A 338 19.66 11.93 -12.40
N HIS A 339 18.55 12.05 -11.67
CA HIS A 339 17.22 11.81 -12.24
C HIS A 339 16.77 12.98 -13.13
N VAL A 340 17.14 14.21 -12.78
CA VAL A 340 16.88 15.40 -13.60
C VAL A 340 17.65 15.35 -14.92
N GLU A 341 18.94 15.00 -14.91
CA GLU A 341 19.75 14.87 -16.13
C GLU A 341 19.20 13.75 -17.03
N TRP A 342 18.83 12.59 -16.46
CA TRP A 342 18.13 11.54 -17.22
C TRP A 342 16.83 12.05 -17.82
N ALA A 343 16.03 12.79 -17.04
CA ALA A 343 14.73 13.30 -17.48
C ALA A 343 14.86 14.33 -18.61
N LEU A 344 15.86 15.22 -18.56
CA LEU A 344 16.14 16.20 -19.61
C LEU A 344 16.57 15.55 -20.93
N ALA A 345 17.27 14.41 -20.86
CA ALA A 345 17.66 13.62 -22.02
C ALA A 345 16.49 12.85 -22.67
N GLN A 346 15.27 12.91 -22.11
CA GLN A 346 14.10 12.25 -22.70
C GLN A 346 13.44 13.06 -23.83
N ALA A 347 13.94 14.27 -24.11
CA ALA A 347 13.43 15.13 -25.16
C ALA A 347 13.98 14.84 -26.56
N ASP A 348 15.02 14.01 -26.63
CA ASP A 348 15.78 13.71 -27.84
C ASP A 348 15.20 12.49 -28.61
#